data_AF-G0R2A5-F1
#
_entry.id   AF-G0R2A5-F1
#
_cell.length_a   1.000
_cell.length_b   1.000
_cell.length_c   1.000
_cell.angle_alpha   90.00
_cell.angle_beta   90.00
_cell.angle_gamma   90.00
#
_symmetry.space_group_name_H-M   'P 1'
#
loop_
_entity.id
_entity.type
_entity.pdbx_description
1 polymer ?
#
loop_
_entity_poly.entity_id
_entity_poly.type
_entity_poly.pdbx_seq_one_letter_code
_entity_poly.pdbx_strand_id
1 'polypeptide(L)'
;MDTQSLSYSCINQLSKQNQNKKKPKITYTKRLVTQSFFREIQLIGFNNVPQVKQITKLSLIQNKKQNEPLIICSNHNNQFMDGLLLVSQLNRHIKFIVADKSMQRPIIGHFARALGGIPVKRAEDLTIKGKGKISYIGEGKIIVKKYNRYINIYKNINTYTKINTYIYIYIYRNINTYLYFQGLDTYFIQQIEIGSTIVIKDIKLNVKQIISEKELVISDQYFADFFQNQDYKIIPKMDYSQVYEKVWEALHQKKCIGIFPEGGSHDRTDLLPLKAGVCIMALGAMAKYNMKVKILPCGINYFRGHRFRSKVIIEFGQVYNIPVELVEMYQKNKKNAISKLLKEIQTRLRETTIQMPSYKELNAIYIARNIYLHDAKNISPKEKLRLNRTFAQAYTCRIESQQAKNILEKIIKYDSMLKSLGTSDYQVKTFSQKFKVDFASFFISFIKTLLSLGFSLPALILNSPIALLMRYLSEKERIKVLKQICILKVLGKDVVASYKVLSAFVILPMSNLLYTFVFNYIIRHKCKLIKNKKMLNIILFYFSCYILFMLL
;
A
#
# COMPACT_ATOMS: atom_id res chain seq x y z
N MET A 1 4.30 -8.72 45.82
CA MET A 1 2.90 -8.77 45.32
C MET A 1 2.88 -8.08 43.97
N ASP A 2 2.71 -8.88 42.93
CA ASP A 2 3.11 -8.55 41.56
C ASP A 2 2.17 -7.56 40.86
N THR A 3 2.68 -6.37 40.56
CA THR A 3 2.03 -5.38 39.68
C THR A 3 1.90 -5.88 38.22
N GLN A 4 2.70 -6.88 37.83
CA GLN A 4 2.62 -7.50 36.51
C GLN A 4 1.37 -8.39 36.36
N SER A 5 1.00 -9.17 37.37
CA SER A 5 -0.13 -10.13 37.28
C SER A 5 -1.50 -9.44 37.23
N LEU A 6 -1.66 -8.31 37.94
CA LEU A 6 -2.87 -7.49 37.95
C LEU A 6 -3.14 -6.78 36.61
N SER A 7 -2.08 -6.39 35.89
CA SER A 7 -2.24 -5.79 34.55
C SER A 7 -2.70 -6.82 33.50
N TYR A 8 -2.22 -8.07 33.58
CA TYR A 8 -2.55 -9.13 32.63
C TYR A 8 -3.95 -9.74 32.85
N SER A 9 -4.44 -9.84 34.10
CA SER A 9 -5.75 -10.43 34.37
C SER A 9 -6.91 -9.51 33.96
N CYS A 10 -6.78 -8.20 34.22
CA CYS A 10 -7.80 -7.21 33.89
C CYS A 10 -7.94 -7.00 32.36
N ILE A 11 -6.83 -7.13 31.61
CA ILE A 11 -6.82 -7.06 30.13
C ILE A 11 -7.50 -8.29 29.49
N ASN A 12 -7.39 -9.47 30.12
CA ASN A 12 -8.01 -10.70 29.62
C ASN A 12 -9.54 -10.73 29.78
N GLN A 13 -10.10 -10.05 30.79
CA GLN A 13 -11.54 -9.96 30.97
C GLN A 13 -12.21 -9.04 29.92
N LEU A 14 -11.59 -7.91 29.59
CA LEU A 14 -12.09 -6.99 28.55
C LEU A 14 -11.91 -7.53 27.12
N SER A 15 -10.92 -8.41 26.89
CA SER A 15 -10.67 -9.02 25.58
C SER A 15 -11.63 -10.18 25.27
N LYS A 16 -12.07 -10.94 26.28
CA LYS A 16 -13.01 -12.06 26.14
C LYS A 16 -14.44 -11.62 25.84
N GLN A 17 -14.91 -10.50 26.41
CA GLN A 17 -16.29 -10.02 26.19
C GLN A 17 -16.56 -9.51 24.77
N ASN A 18 -15.53 -9.25 23.94
CA ASN A 18 -15.69 -8.67 22.60
C ASN A 18 -15.52 -9.64 21.43
N GLN A 19 -15.36 -10.95 21.67
CA GLN A 19 -15.00 -11.94 20.64
C GLN A 19 -16.19 -12.64 19.93
N ASN A 20 -17.42 -12.49 20.43
CA ASN A 20 -18.57 -13.24 19.90
C ASN A 20 -19.44 -12.44 18.92
N LYS A 21 -18.86 -12.00 17.79
CA LYS A 21 -19.65 -11.59 16.61
C LYS A 21 -19.21 -12.38 15.37
N LYS A 22 -20.14 -13.17 14.81
CA LYS A 22 -19.92 -14.10 13.70
C LYS A 22 -19.24 -13.38 12.51
N LYS A 23 -18.11 -13.94 12.03
CA LYS A 23 -17.48 -13.54 10.76
C LYS A 23 -18.52 -13.64 9.63
N PRO A 24 -18.60 -12.67 8.71
CA PRO A 24 -19.60 -12.70 7.65
C PRO A 24 -19.46 -13.93 6.74
N LYS A 25 -20.59 -14.46 6.24
CA LYS A 25 -20.65 -15.34 5.06
C LYS A 25 -20.25 -14.51 3.84
N ILE A 26 -18.95 -14.44 3.55
CA ILE A 26 -18.37 -13.84 2.34
C ILE A 26 -18.54 -14.85 1.19
N THR A 27 -18.88 -14.40 -0.01
CA THR A 27 -19.01 -15.26 -1.20
C THR A 27 -17.71 -16.03 -1.43
N TYR A 28 -17.80 -17.37 -1.51
CA TYR A 28 -16.66 -18.31 -1.55
C TYR A 28 -15.60 -17.92 -2.61
N THR A 29 -16.05 -17.40 -3.75
CA THR A 29 -15.23 -16.98 -4.90
C THR A 29 -14.29 -15.80 -4.60
N LYS A 30 -14.73 -14.80 -3.82
CA LYS A 30 -13.91 -13.61 -3.50
C LYS A 30 -12.74 -13.96 -2.59
N ARG A 31 -12.94 -14.94 -1.71
CA ARG A 31 -11.96 -15.38 -0.73
C ARG A 31 -10.93 -16.32 -1.35
N LEU A 32 -11.32 -17.08 -2.36
CA LEU A 32 -10.48 -18.07 -3.02
C LEU A 32 -9.21 -17.43 -3.60
N VAL A 33 -9.31 -16.34 -4.36
CA VAL A 33 -8.13 -15.67 -4.97
C VAL A 33 -7.14 -15.18 -3.91
N THR A 34 -7.63 -14.51 -2.87
CA THR A 34 -6.75 -13.98 -1.82
C THR A 34 -6.19 -15.08 -0.93
N GLN A 35 -6.89 -16.19 -0.73
CA GLN A 35 -6.40 -17.37 0.01
C GLN A 35 -5.45 -18.26 -0.82
N SER A 36 -5.53 -18.23 -2.15
CA SER A 36 -4.52 -18.84 -3.01
C SER A 36 -3.18 -18.12 -2.84
N PHE A 37 -3.20 -16.78 -2.73
CA PHE A 37 -1.99 -15.98 -2.55
C PHE A 37 -1.50 -15.93 -1.10
N PHE A 38 -2.39 -15.77 -0.11
CA PHE A 38 -2.04 -15.71 1.30
C PHE A 38 -2.48 -16.98 2.02
N ARG A 39 -1.53 -17.63 2.70
CA ARG A 39 -1.86 -18.79 3.55
C ARG A 39 -2.77 -18.38 4.71
N GLU A 40 -2.61 -17.15 5.17
CA GLU A 40 -3.34 -16.63 6.32
C GLU A 40 -3.63 -15.13 6.15
N ILE A 41 -4.92 -14.78 6.26
CA ILE A 41 -5.42 -13.41 6.28
C ILE A 41 -6.09 -13.19 7.63
N GLN A 42 -5.50 -12.34 8.46
CA GLN A 42 -6.03 -12.02 9.78
C GLN A 42 -6.70 -10.65 9.76
N LEU A 43 -7.88 -10.57 10.37
CA LEU A 43 -8.66 -9.34 10.50
C LEU A 43 -8.64 -8.90 11.95
N ILE A 44 -8.20 -7.67 12.21
CA ILE A 44 -8.21 -7.05 13.54
C ILE A 44 -9.12 -5.82 13.49
N GLY A 45 -9.88 -5.59 14.56
CA GLY A 45 -10.77 -4.43 14.65
C GLY A 45 -11.97 -4.49 13.72
N PHE A 46 -12.33 -5.67 13.18
CA PHE A 46 -13.47 -5.83 12.26
C PHE A 46 -14.79 -5.29 12.84
N ASN A 47 -14.96 -5.32 14.16
CA ASN A 47 -16.11 -4.75 14.85
C ASN A 47 -16.26 -3.22 14.63
N ASN A 48 -15.17 -2.54 14.30
CA ASN A 48 -15.18 -1.11 13.98
C ASN A 48 -15.77 -0.84 12.60
N VAL A 49 -15.79 -1.81 11.68
CA VAL A 49 -16.34 -1.62 10.33
C VAL A 49 -17.84 -1.33 10.46
N PRO A 50 -18.33 -0.15 10.00
CA PRO A 50 -19.76 0.15 10.03
C PRO A 50 -20.52 -0.87 9.20
N GLN A 51 -21.27 -1.73 9.89
CA GLN A 51 -22.05 -2.78 9.26
C GLN A 51 -23.33 -2.21 8.63
N VAL A 52 -23.88 -2.97 7.70
CA VAL A 52 -25.20 -2.72 7.13
C VAL A 52 -26.22 -2.80 8.27
N LYS A 53 -26.92 -1.71 8.59
CA LYS A 53 -28.00 -1.77 9.60
C LYS A 53 -29.12 -2.67 9.03
N GLN A 54 -29.42 -3.78 9.71
CA GLN A 54 -30.73 -4.43 9.54
C GLN A 54 -31.73 -3.51 10.23
N ILE A 55 -32.70 -2.99 9.48
CA ILE A 55 -33.77 -2.22 10.09
C ILE A 55 -34.64 -3.23 10.86
N THR A 56 -34.90 -2.95 12.13
CA THR A 56 -35.70 -3.80 13.02
C THR A 56 -37.13 -3.93 12.51
N LYS A 57 -37.80 -5.02 12.90
CA LYS A 57 -39.13 -5.50 12.47
C LYS A 57 -40.28 -4.46 12.48
N LEU A 58 -40.09 -3.26 13.04
CA LEU A 58 -41.08 -2.19 13.15
C LEU A 58 -41.13 -1.24 11.93
N SER A 59 -40.22 -1.37 10.95
CA SER A 59 -40.29 -0.64 9.68
C SER A 59 -40.65 -1.58 8.53
N LEU A 60 -41.86 -2.14 8.56
CA LEU A 60 -42.30 -3.16 7.60
C LEU A 60 -42.81 -2.62 6.25
N ILE A 61 -42.39 -1.41 5.84
CA ILE A 61 -42.59 -0.92 4.48
C ILE A 61 -41.24 -0.43 3.97
N GLN A 62 -40.69 -1.17 3.00
CA GLN A 62 -39.34 -1.04 2.40
C GLN A 62 -38.17 -1.69 3.17
N ASN A 63 -38.01 -3.00 2.95
CA ASN A 63 -36.79 -3.78 3.24
C ASN A 63 -35.57 -3.30 2.42
N LYS A 64 -35.08 -2.07 2.63
CA LYS A 64 -33.77 -1.63 2.11
C LYS A 64 -32.76 -1.61 3.25
N LYS A 65 -31.90 -2.63 3.27
CA LYS A 65 -30.59 -2.62 3.94
C LYS A 65 -29.86 -1.31 3.62
N GLN A 66 -29.81 -0.36 4.55
CA GLN A 66 -29.14 0.92 4.32
C GLN A 66 -27.73 0.90 4.89
N ASN A 67 -26.76 1.07 3.99
CA ASN A 67 -25.38 1.34 4.35
C ASN A 67 -25.23 2.79 4.84
N GLU A 68 -24.21 3.06 5.63
CA GLU A 68 -23.81 4.44 5.93
C GLU A 68 -22.71 4.89 4.96
N PRO A 69 -22.68 6.15 4.49
CA PRO A 69 -21.61 6.68 3.64
C PRO A 69 -20.23 6.49 4.31
N LEU A 70 -19.34 5.76 3.64
CA LEU A 70 -18.06 5.34 4.22
C LEU A 70 -16.92 5.52 3.23
N ILE A 71 -15.84 6.16 3.68
CA ILE A 71 -14.56 6.17 2.99
C ILE A 71 -13.61 5.26 3.77
N ILE A 72 -13.09 4.22 3.13
CA ILE A 72 -12.03 3.38 3.66
C ILE A 72 -10.71 3.97 3.17
N CYS A 73 -9.91 4.48 4.10
CA CYS A 73 -8.57 4.96 3.84
C CYS A 73 -7.58 3.88 4.23
N SER A 74 -6.66 3.53 3.32
CA SER A 74 -5.64 2.51 3.60
C SER A 74 -4.26 2.92 3.13
N ASN A 75 -3.22 2.39 3.76
CA ASN A 75 -1.87 2.43 3.21
C ASN A 75 -1.77 1.59 1.93
N HIS A 76 -0.79 1.89 1.08
CA HIS A 76 -0.65 1.28 -0.24
C HIS A 76 0.69 0.55 -0.45
N ASN A 77 0.79 -0.66 0.08
CA ASN A 77 2.02 -1.44 0.01
C ASN A 77 2.08 -2.37 -1.22
N ASN A 78 0.96 -2.54 -1.93
CA ASN A 78 0.88 -3.35 -3.13
C ASN A 78 -0.15 -2.77 -4.11
N GLN A 79 0.09 -2.91 -5.42
CA GLN A 79 -0.80 -2.30 -6.42
C GLN A 79 -2.24 -2.87 -6.42
N PHE A 80 -2.45 -3.98 -7.13
CA PHE A 80 -3.77 -4.58 -7.28
C PHE A 80 -4.20 -5.36 -6.03
N MET A 81 -3.24 -5.95 -5.30
CA MET A 81 -3.52 -6.84 -4.18
C MET A 81 -4.21 -6.14 -3.00
N ASP A 82 -3.86 -4.88 -2.71
CA ASP A 82 -4.44 -4.14 -1.59
C ASP A 82 -5.96 -3.96 -1.76
N GLY A 83 -6.39 -3.53 -2.96
CA GLY A 83 -7.80 -3.38 -3.28
C GLY A 83 -8.56 -4.71 -3.24
N LEU A 84 -7.95 -5.77 -3.80
CA LEU A 84 -8.53 -7.12 -3.80
C LEU A 84 -8.70 -7.67 -2.37
N LEU A 85 -7.73 -7.43 -1.48
CA LEU A 85 -7.82 -7.80 -0.08
C LEU A 85 -9.02 -7.14 0.58
N LEU A 86 -9.17 -5.82 0.48
CA LEU A 86 -10.29 -5.11 1.10
C LEU A 86 -11.65 -5.57 0.54
N VAL A 87 -11.77 -5.74 -0.79
CA VAL A 87 -13.00 -6.24 -1.44
C VAL A 87 -13.33 -7.67 -1.00
N SER A 88 -12.31 -8.51 -0.82
CA SER A 88 -12.51 -9.92 -0.43
C SER A 88 -12.89 -10.09 1.04
N GLN A 89 -12.54 -9.14 1.91
CA GLN A 89 -12.74 -9.27 3.35
C GLN A 89 -13.97 -8.48 3.87
N LEU A 90 -14.51 -7.57 3.07
CA LEU A 90 -15.63 -6.70 3.46
C LEU A 90 -16.91 -7.05 2.70
N ASN A 91 -18.02 -7.19 3.43
CA ASN A 91 -19.36 -7.40 2.87
C ASN A 91 -20.01 -6.09 2.36
N ARG A 92 -19.21 -5.17 1.82
CA ARG A 92 -19.65 -3.91 1.25
C ARG A 92 -19.08 -3.77 -0.14
N HIS A 93 -19.86 -3.22 -1.07
CA HIS A 93 -19.35 -2.91 -2.40
C HIS A 93 -18.47 -1.67 -2.33
N ILE A 94 -17.15 -1.86 -2.43
CA ILE A 94 -16.15 -0.79 -2.35
C ILE A 94 -15.82 -0.31 -3.76
N LYS A 95 -16.09 0.96 -4.05
CA LYS A 95 -15.65 1.62 -5.27
C LYS A 95 -14.28 2.25 -5.04
N PHE A 96 -13.25 1.73 -5.69
CA PHE A 96 -11.91 2.30 -5.59
C PHE A 96 -11.71 3.45 -6.57
N ILE A 97 -10.93 4.43 -6.16
CA ILE A 97 -10.36 5.41 -7.08
C ILE A 97 -9.12 4.79 -7.73
N VAL A 98 -9.14 4.68 -9.05
CA VAL A 98 -8.13 3.95 -9.83
C VAL A 98 -7.52 4.88 -10.87
N ALA A 99 -6.19 4.85 -11.01
CA ALA A 99 -5.50 5.62 -12.05
C ALA A 99 -6.01 5.22 -13.44
N ASP A 100 -6.28 6.21 -14.30
CA ASP A 100 -6.85 5.98 -15.63
C ASP A 100 -5.95 5.07 -16.49
N LYS A 101 -4.63 5.23 -16.40
CA LYS A 101 -3.64 4.35 -17.03
C LYS A 101 -3.79 2.88 -16.62
N SER A 102 -4.20 2.61 -15.37
CA SER A 102 -4.48 1.24 -14.91
C SER A 102 -5.82 0.72 -15.43
N MET A 103 -6.80 1.60 -15.60
CA MET A 103 -8.12 1.28 -16.19
C MET A 103 -8.02 0.89 -17.66
N GLN A 104 -7.03 1.41 -18.39
CA GLN A 104 -6.79 1.08 -19.79
C GLN A 104 -6.07 -0.26 -20.00
N ARG A 105 -5.50 -0.85 -18.94
CA ARG A 105 -4.88 -2.18 -19.03
C ARG A 105 -5.95 -3.26 -19.17
N PRO A 106 -5.78 -4.28 -20.03
CA PRO A 106 -6.84 -5.23 -20.37
C PRO A 106 -7.39 -5.98 -19.15
N ILE A 107 -6.51 -6.65 -18.40
CA ILE A 107 -6.92 -7.46 -17.24
C ILE A 107 -7.29 -6.57 -16.05
N ILE A 108 -6.39 -5.66 -15.66
CA ILE A 108 -6.59 -4.78 -14.49
C ILE A 108 -7.84 -3.90 -14.68
N GLY A 109 -8.00 -3.32 -15.87
CA GLY A 109 -9.13 -2.47 -16.21
C GLY A 109 -10.46 -3.21 -16.22
N HIS A 110 -10.49 -4.45 -16.73
CA HIS A 110 -11.70 -5.27 -16.69
C HIS A 110 -12.16 -5.52 -15.24
N PHE A 111 -11.26 -5.97 -14.37
CA PHE A 111 -11.59 -6.18 -12.95
C PHE A 111 -11.91 -4.87 -12.22
N ALA A 112 -11.17 -3.80 -12.47
CA ALA A 112 -11.42 -2.51 -11.85
C ALA A 112 -12.80 -1.95 -12.23
N ARG A 113 -13.23 -2.08 -13.50
CA ARG A 113 -14.59 -1.73 -13.94
C ARG A 113 -15.65 -2.63 -13.30
N ALA A 114 -15.42 -3.94 -13.26
CA ALA A 114 -16.35 -4.89 -12.62
C ALA A 114 -16.56 -4.62 -11.12
N LEU A 115 -15.54 -4.08 -10.44
CA LEU A 115 -15.61 -3.65 -9.04
C LEU A 115 -16.13 -2.21 -8.87
N GLY A 116 -16.56 -1.55 -9.94
CA GLY A 116 -17.09 -0.18 -9.92
C GLY A 116 -16.04 0.89 -9.65
N GLY A 117 -14.80 0.68 -10.08
CA GLY A 117 -13.70 1.63 -9.95
C GLY A 117 -13.98 2.96 -10.66
N ILE A 118 -13.60 4.06 -10.01
CA ILE A 118 -13.74 5.43 -10.50
C ILE A 118 -12.40 5.84 -11.13
N PRO A 119 -12.31 6.03 -12.46
CA PRO A 119 -11.07 6.40 -13.12
C PRO A 119 -10.65 7.82 -12.76
N VAL A 120 -9.34 8.02 -12.54
CA VAL A 120 -8.75 9.33 -12.26
C VAL A 120 -7.49 9.50 -13.08
N LYS A 121 -7.46 10.53 -13.93
CA LYS A 121 -6.26 10.95 -14.65
C LYS A 121 -5.31 11.60 -13.65
N ARG A 122 -4.05 11.15 -13.59
CA ARG A 122 -3.03 11.81 -12.76
C ARG A 122 -2.24 12.77 -13.62
N ALA A 123 -1.95 13.96 -13.09
CA ALA A 123 -1.17 14.98 -13.79
C ALA A 123 0.18 14.42 -14.29
N GLU A 124 0.81 13.60 -13.46
CA GLU A 124 2.09 12.93 -13.73
C GLU A 124 2.04 12.00 -14.96
N ASP A 125 0.89 11.38 -15.24
CA ASP A 125 0.71 10.50 -16.40
C ASP A 125 0.57 11.30 -17.71
N LEU A 126 0.29 12.60 -17.64
CA LEU A 126 0.14 13.52 -18.79
C LEU A 126 1.34 14.46 -18.95
N THR A 127 2.51 14.07 -18.42
CA THR A 127 3.72 14.87 -18.52
C THR A 127 4.18 14.98 -19.97
N ILE A 128 4.37 16.21 -20.47
CA ILE A 128 4.82 16.51 -21.84
C ILE A 128 6.23 17.10 -21.79
N LYS A 129 7.08 16.85 -22.80
CA LYS A 129 8.37 17.54 -22.92
C LYS A 129 8.11 18.98 -23.40
N GLY A 130 8.63 19.98 -22.69
CA GLY A 130 8.55 21.37 -23.12
C GLY A 130 9.36 21.62 -24.38
N LYS A 131 8.93 22.57 -25.23
CA LYS A 131 9.74 23.03 -26.36
C LYS A 131 10.72 24.11 -25.90
N GLY A 132 11.93 24.07 -26.41
CA GLY A 132 12.98 25.02 -26.03
C GLY A 132 13.66 24.68 -24.71
N LYS A 133 14.44 25.62 -24.20
CA LYS A 133 15.20 25.51 -22.94
C LYS A 133 14.84 26.63 -21.99
N ILE A 134 14.95 26.37 -20.69
CA ILE A 134 14.62 27.34 -19.64
C ILE A 134 15.88 27.69 -18.84
N SER A 135 16.01 28.98 -18.54
CA SER A 135 17.04 29.57 -17.70
C SER A 135 16.39 30.39 -16.59
N TYR A 136 16.90 30.25 -15.38
CA TYR A 136 16.53 31.11 -14.26
C TYR A 136 17.25 32.46 -14.37
N ILE A 137 16.53 33.55 -14.14
CA ILE A 137 17.03 34.93 -14.33
C ILE A 137 17.01 35.79 -13.06
N GLY A 138 16.39 35.33 -11.97
CA GLY A 138 16.45 36.02 -10.68
C GLY A 138 15.20 35.86 -9.80
N GLU A 139 15.22 36.49 -8.62
CA GLU A 139 14.10 36.53 -7.69
C GLU A 139 13.52 37.95 -7.56
N GLY A 140 12.21 38.04 -7.33
CA GLY A 140 11.55 39.30 -7.06
C GLY A 140 10.20 39.15 -6.36
N LYS A 141 9.61 40.27 -5.93
CA LYS A 141 8.20 40.33 -5.50
C LYS A 141 7.34 40.68 -6.71
N ILE A 142 6.21 39.99 -6.90
CA ILE A 142 5.23 40.38 -7.93
C ILE A 142 4.69 41.76 -7.57
N ILE A 143 5.04 42.78 -8.36
CA ILE A 143 4.37 44.08 -8.34
C ILE A 143 3.18 43.96 -9.30
N VAL A 144 1.96 43.91 -8.76
CA VAL A 144 0.74 44.03 -9.56
C VAL A 144 0.72 45.45 -10.13
N LYS A 145 1.10 45.64 -11.39
CA LYS A 145 1.06 46.97 -12.03
C LYS A 145 -0.40 47.37 -12.23
N LYS A 146 -0.85 48.38 -11.48
CA LYS A 146 -1.83 49.35 -11.97
C LYS A 146 -1.00 50.49 -12.57
N TYR A 147 -1.13 50.68 -13.89
CA TYR A 147 -0.52 51.72 -14.73
C TYR A 147 0.91 51.51 -15.25
N ASN A 148 1.06 51.90 -16.52
CA ASN A 148 2.23 51.82 -17.39
C ASN A 148 3.45 52.53 -16.78
N ARG A 149 4.38 51.77 -16.22
CA ARG A 149 5.81 52.10 -16.17
C ARG A 149 6.62 50.84 -15.96
N TYR A 150 7.58 50.56 -16.83
CA TYR A 150 8.55 49.48 -16.66
C TYR A 150 9.60 49.95 -15.64
N ILE A 151 9.73 49.24 -14.52
CA ILE A 151 10.86 49.41 -13.60
C ILE A 151 11.54 48.05 -13.49
N ASN A 152 12.72 47.94 -14.10
CA ASN A 152 13.64 46.84 -13.87
C ASN A 152 14.30 47.06 -12.51
N ILE A 153 14.01 46.20 -11.53
CA ILE A 153 14.76 46.17 -10.26
C ILE A 153 15.44 44.80 -10.18
N TYR A 154 16.66 44.70 -10.72
CA TYR A 154 17.60 43.64 -10.36
C TYR A 154 18.37 44.13 -9.14
N LYS A 155 17.99 43.69 -7.92
CA LYS A 155 18.77 44.02 -6.71
C LYS A 155 19.66 42.84 -6.34
N ASN A 156 20.91 42.94 -6.76
CA ASN A 156 22.06 42.15 -6.31
C ASN A 156 22.23 42.29 -4.79
N ILE A 157 22.35 41.18 -4.06
CA ILE A 157 23.15 41.11 -2.83
C ILE A 157 23.90 39.77 -2.87
N ASN A 158 25.16 39.83 -3.28
CA ASN A 158 26.12 38.74 -3.13
C ASN A 158 27.38 39.34 -2.49
N THR A 159 27.56 39.16 -1.19
CA THR A 159 28.86 39.28 -0.53
C THR A 159 29.44 37.87 -0.41
N TYR A 160 30.47 37.58 -1.21
CA TYR A 160 31.21 36.32 -1.14
C TYR A 160 32.53 36.55 -0.39
N THR A 161 32.77 35.81 0.69
CA THR A 161 34.11 35.59 1.23
C THR A 161 34.47 34.13 1.05
N LYS A 162 35.58 33.90 0.36
CA LYS A 162 36.08 32.59 -0.04
C LYS A 162 36.97 32.04 1.08
N ILE A 163 36.52 30.99 1.78
CA ILE A 163 37.38 30.16 2.62
C ILE A 163 37.11 28.70 2.24
N ASN A 164 38.18 27.97 1.95
CA ASN A 164 38.17 26.55 1.58
C ASN A 164 37.68 25.68 2.75
N THR A 165 36.38 25.39 2.81
CA THR A 165 35.75 24.19 3.37
C THR A 165 34.23 24.38 3.27
N TYR A 166 33.50 23.32 2.89
CA TYR A 166 32.04 23.27 2.65
C TYR A 166 31.22 24.45 3.19
N ILE A 167 30.76 25.33 2.30
CA ILE A 167 29.90 26.47 2.66
C ILE A 167 28.47 25.95 2.92
N TYR A 168 28.05 25.94 4.17
CA TYR A 168 26.63 25.91 4.52
C TYR A 168 26.07 27.33 4.39
N ILE A 169 25.37 27.58 3.29
CA ILE A 169 24.69 28.85 3.03
C ILE A 169 23.34 28.83 3.79
N TYR A 170 23.25 29.54 4.91
CA TYR A 170 21.97 29.86 5.56
C TYR A 170 21.48 31.21 5.02
N ILE A 171 20.51 31.19 4.10
CA ILE A 171 19.79 32.41 3.68
C ILE A 171 18.40 32.39 4.28
N TYR A 172 18.13 33.38 5.13
CA TYR A 172 16.78 33.73 5.56
C TYR A 172 16.02 34.36 4.39
N ARG A 173 15.23 33.57 3.64
CA ARG A 173 14.33 34.10 2.60
C ARG A 173 12.91 34.33 3.13
N ASN A 174 12.35 35.50 2.82
CA ASN A 174 10.97 35.85 3.10
C ASN A 174 10.00 34.92 2.34
N ILE A 175 8.88 34.56 2.99
CA ILE A 175 7.89 33.54 2.56
C ILE A 175 7.20 33.84 1.19
N ASN A 176 7.47 34.98 0.56
CA ASN A 176 6.80 35.47 -0.65
C ASN A 176 7.76 35.86 -1.81
N THR A 177 8.91 35.20 -1.95
CA THR A 177 9.81 35.38 -3.11
C THR A 177 9.31 34.56 -4.30
N TYR A 178 9.24 35.19 -5.49
CA TYR A 178 8.90 34.54 -6.75
C TYR A 178 10.16 34.40 -7.61
N LEU A 179 10.24 33.29 -8.34
CA LEU A 179 11.35 32.98 -9.24
C LEU A 179 10.96 33.34 -10.67
N TYR A 180 11.84 34.07 -11.36
CA TYR A 180 11.66 34.47 -12.75
C TYR A 180 12.49 33.55 -13.66
N PHE A 181 11.85 33.07 -14.71
CA PHE A 181 12.47 32.20 -15.69
C PHE A 181 12.28 32.75 -17.09
N GLN A 182 13.34 32.65 -17.88
CA GLN A 182 13.37 32.99 -19.30
C GLN A 182 13.58 31.74 -20.16
N GLY A 183 12.85 31.68 -21.27
CA GLY A 183 12.92 30.60 -22.24
C GLY A 183 13.65 30.97 -23.52
N LEU A 184 14.45 30.03 -24.03
CA LEU A 184 15.02 30.05 -25.38
C LEU A 184 14.22 29.10 -26.27
N ASP A 185 13.68 29.60 -27.38
CA ASP A 185 12.80 28.85 -28.31
C ASP A 185 11.59 28.19 -27.64
N THR A 186 11.04 28.86 -26.63
CA THR A 186 9.86 28.42 -25.87
C THR A 186 8.58 29.06 -26.39
N TYR A 187 7.46 28.37 -26.16
CA TYR A 187 6.11 28.82 -26.50
C TYR A 187 5.22 28.66 -25.25
N PHE A 188 5.53 29.39 -24.17
CA PHE A 188 4.88 29.19 -22.88
C PHE A 188 3.37 29.42 -22.88
N ILE A 189 2.84 30.41 -23.60
CA ILE A 189 1.40 30.71 -23.59
C ILE A 189 0.63 29.57 -24.26
N GLN A 190 1.22 28.96 -25.29
CA GLN A 190 0.61 27.84 -26.01
C GLN A 190 0.74 26.50 -25.26
N GLN A 191 1.82 26.31 -24.49
CA GLN A 191 2.15 25.02 -23.88
C GLN A 191 1.81 24.90 -22.39
N ILE A 192 1.63 26.02 -21.68
CA ILE A 192 1.54 26.05 -20.23
C ILE A 192 0.28 26.82 -19.82
N GLU A 193 -0.50 26.23 -18.93
CA GLU A 193 -1.60 26.93 -18.26
C GLU A 193 -1.19 27.38 -16.85
N ILE A 194 -1.78 28.47 -16.36
CA ILE A 194 -1.55 28.95 -14.99
C ILE A 194 -1.95 27.87 -13.97
N GLY A 195 -1.01 27.52 -13.09
CA GLY A 195 -1.13 26.43 -12.13
C GLY A 195 -0.62 25.07 -12.62
N SER A 196 -0.06 24.99 -13.83
CA SER A 196 0.75 23.85 -14.28
C SER A 196 2.06 23.76 -13.49
N THR A 197 2.65 22.57 -13.42
CA THR A 197 3.94 22.35 -12.77
C THR A 197 5.00 22.09 -13.82
N ILE A 198 6.11 22.82 -13.77
CA ILE A 198 7.29 22.58 -14.60
C ILE A 198 8.27 21.69 -13.83
N VAL A 199 8.91 20.74 -14.51
CA VAL A 199 9.93 19.89 -13.91
C VAL A 199 11.27 20.12 -14.59
N ILE A 200 12.26 20.55 -13.81
CA ILE A 200 13.65 20.78 -14.25
C ILE A 200 14.56 19.96 -13.35
N LYS A 201 15.38 19.04 -13.92
CA LYS A 201 16.26 18.13 -13.15
C LYS A 201 15.57 17.50 -11.92
N ASP A 202 14.35 17.00 -12.12
CA ASP A 202 13.48 16.39 -11.09
C ASP A 202 12.90 17.34 -10.02
N ILE A 203 13.20 18.63 -10.08
CA ILE A 203 12.61 19.66 -9.21
C ILE A 203 11.30 20.12 -9.84
N LYS A 204 10.21 20.03 -9.06
CA LYS A 204 8.85 20.42 -9.46
C LYS A 204 8.58 21.86 -9.04
N LEU A 205 8.24 22.72 -9.99
CA LEU A 205 8.06 24.16 -9.81
C LEU A 205 6.68 24.60 -10.30
N ASN A 206 5.89 25.25 -9.44
CA ASN A 206 4.52 25.62 -9.80
C ASN A 206 4.45 26.99 -10.50
N VAL A 207 3.85 27.01 -11.69
CA VAL A 207 3.70 28.22 -12.51
C VAL A 207 2.60 29.09 -11.91
N LYS A 208 3.00 30.29 -11.47
CA LYS A 208 2.09 31.28 -10.89
C LYS A 208 1.51 32.21 -11.93
N GLN A 209 2.34 32.64 -12.87
CA GLN A 209 1.97 33.58 -13.92
C GLN A 209 2.84 33.34 -15.16
N ILE A 210 2.27 33.58 -16.33
CA ILE A 210 2.97 33.57 -17.61
C ILE A 210 3.00 35.04 -18.09
N ILE A 211 4.18 35.58 -18.30
CA ILE A 211 4.36 36.99 -18.70
C ILE A 211 4.36 37.08 -20.24
N SER A 212 5.04 36.15 -20.91
CA SER A 212 5.12 36.08 -22.37
C SER A 212 5.45 34.65 -22.83
N GLU A 213 5.60 34.43 -24.14
CA GLU A 213 6.05 33.14 -24.70
C GLU A 213 7.45 32.72 -24.21
N LYS A 214 8.23 33.68 -23.69
CA LYS A 214 9.60 33.48 -23.21
C LYS A 214 9.77 33.77 -21.72
N GLU A 215 8.76 34.23 -21.00
CA GLU A 215 8.92 34.61 -19.60
C GLU A 215 7.79 34.06 -18.73
N LEU A 216 8.17 33.45 -17.62
CA LEU A 216 7.22 32.91 -16.64
C LEU A 216 7.69 33.15 -15.20
N VAL A 217 6.72 33.16 -14.30
CA VAL A 217 6.90 33.38 -12.86
C VAL A 217 6.45 32.14 -12.10
N ILE A 218 7.30 31.70 -11.18
CA ILE A 218 7.10 30.49 -10.37
C ILE A 218 6.99 30.89 -8.90
N SER A 219 6.04 30.26 -8.19
CA SER A 219 5.92 30.37 -6.74
C SER A 219 6.57 29.16 -6.08
N ASP A 220 7.87 29.21 -5.81
CA ASP A 220 8.56 28.15 -5.08
C ASP A 220 9.73 28.67 -4.23
N GLN A 221 10.16 27.86 -3.26
CA GLN A 221 11.20 28.21 -2.28
C GLN A 221 12.58 27.61 -2.62
N TYR A 222 12.74 27.08 -3.83
CA TYR A 222 13.97 26.40 -4.24
C TYR A 222 15.04 27.36 -4.75
N PHE A 223 16.31 27.04 -4.47
CA PHE A 223 17.46 27.66 -5.09
C PHE A 223 17.47 27.36 -6.60
N ALA A 224 17.16 28.37 -7.41
CA ALA A 224 17.13 28.25 -8.87
C ALA A 224 18.40 28.78 -9.56
N ASP A 225 19.38 29.27 -8.80
CA ASP A 225 20.60 29.94 -9.29
C ASP A 225 21.47 29.06 -10.23
N PHE A 226 21.19 27.76 -10.35
CA PHE A 226 21.93 26.79 -11.17
C PHE A 226 21.19 26.31 -12.44
N PHE A 227 20.01 26.85 -12.75
CA PHE A 227 19.29 26.47 -13.97
C PHE A 227 19.64 27.40 -15.12
N GLN A 228 20.62 27.01 -15.94
CA GLN A 228 20.87 27.64 -17.24
C GLN A 228 20.67 26.64 -18.37
N ASN A 229 19.90 27.04 -19.37
CA ASN A 229 19.66 26.35 -20.62
C ASN A 229 19.28 24.86 -20.43
N GLN A 230 18.33 24.61 -19.55
CA GLN A 230 17.89 23.26 -19.20
C GLN A 230 16.64 22.83 -19.97
N ASP A 231 16.60 21.55 -20.32
CA ASP A 231 15.38 20.89 -20.75
C ASP A 231 14.38 20.86 -19.59
N TYR A 232 13.09 20.99 -19.93
CA TYR A 232 12.02 20.97 -18.94
C TYR A 232 10.86 20.08 -19.40
N LYS A 233 10.09 19.62 -18.42
CA LYS A 233 8.82 18.91 -18.65
C LYS A 233 7.67 19.71 -18.08
N ILE A 234 6.51 19.61 -18.71
CA ILE A 234 5.29 20.29 -18.29
C ILE A 234 4.34 19.22 -17.76
N ILE A 235 3.91 19.39 -16.52
CA ILE A 235 2.83 18.64 -15.91
C ILE A 235 1.59 19.55 -15.94
N PRO A 236 0.56 19.22 -16.73
CA PRO A 236 -0.60 20.08 -16.90
C PRO A 236 -1.40 20.18 -15.59
N LYS A 237 -2.06 21.32 -15.41
CA LYS A 237 -3.05 21.48 -14.35
C LYS A 237 -4.22 20.53 -14.60
N MET A 238 -4.58 19.76 -13.58
CA MET A 238 -5.68 18.80 -13.68
C MET A 238 -6.96 19.35 -13.09
N ASP A 239 -8.05 19.25 -13.84
CA ASP A 239 -9.39 19.39 -13.30
C ASP A 239 -9.91 18.04 -12.79
N TYR A 240 -10.18 17.98 -11.49
CA TYR A 240 -10.71 16.78 -10.81
C TYR A 240 -12.21 16.91 -10.50
N SER A 241 -12.88 17.98 -10.94
CA SER A 241 -14.27 18.29 -10.58
C SER A 241 -15.23 17.14 -10.90
N GLN A 242 -15.14 16.56 -12.10
CA GLN A 242 -15.98 15.41 -12.50
C GLN A 242 -15.73 14.15 -11.65
N VAL A 243 -14.49 13.93 -11.22
CA VAL A 243 -14.14 12.79 -10.35
C VAL A 243 -14.78 12.98 -8.98
N TYR A 244 -14.62 14.18 -8.41
CA TYR A 244 -15.20 14.49 -7.11
C TYR A 244 -16.71 14.40 -7.13
N GLU A 245 -17.35 14.89 -8.18
CA GLU A 245 -18.80 14.81 -8.38
C GLU A 245 -19.29 13.34 -8.31
N LYS A 246 -18.68 12.45 -9.09
CA LYS A 246 -18.99 11.00 -9.05
C LYS A 246 -18.79 10.38 -7.67
N VAL A 247 -17.78 10.83 -6.93
CA VAL A 247 -17.51 10.35 -5.57
C VAL A 247 -18.58 10.87 -4.61
N TRP A 248 -18.95 12.14 -4.68
CA TRP A 248 -19.97 12.75 -3.85
C TRP A 248 -21.33 12.10 -4.08
N GLU A 249 -21.73 11.88 -5.33
CA GLU A 249 -22.95 11.13 -5.69
C GLU A 249 -22.93 9.70 -5.13
N ALA A 250 -21.80 8.99 -5.27
CA ALA A 250 -21.68 7.64 -4.74
C ALA A 250 -21.80 7.60 -3.21
N LEU A 251 -21.21 8.57 -2.51
CA LEU A 251 -21.36 8.72 -1.06
C LEU A 251 -22.80 9.05 -0.68
N HIS A 252 -23.45 9.97 -1.40
CA HIS A 252 -24.86 10.34 -1.20
C HIS A 252 -25.78 9.12 -1.35
N GLN A 253 -25.49 8.26 -2.34
CA GLN A 253 -26.14 6.95 -2.52
C GLN A 253 -25.72 5.90 -1.47
N LYS A 254 -25.09 6.32 -0.36
CA LYS A 254 -24.65 5.48 0.76
C LYS A 254 -23.67 4.36 0.35
N LYS A 255 -22.93 4.53 -0.74
CA LYS A 255 -21.92 3.57 -1.20
C LYS A 255 -20.62 3.72 -0.39
N CYS A 256 -19.75 2.73 -0.51
CA CYS A 256 -18.43 2.73 0.13
C CYS A 256 -17.37 3.13 -0.90
N ILE A 257 -16.53 4.08 -0.55
CA ILE A 257 -15.38 4.51 -1.36
C ILE A 257 -14.11 3.93 -0.74
N GLY A 258 -13.24 3.33 -1.55
CA GLY A 258 -11.91 2.89 -1.15
C GLY A 258 -10.86 3.83 -1.72
N ILE A 259 -9.95 4.32 -0.88
CA ILE A 259 -8.87 5.20 -1.32
C ILE A 259 -7.55 4.87 -0.61
N PHE A 260 -6.49 4.99 -1.38
CA PHE A 260 -5.11 4.95 -0.94
C PHE A 260 -4.54 6.37 -1.00
N PRO A 261 -4.65 7.17 0.08
CA PRO A 261 -4.38 8.60 0.04
C PRO A 261 -2.92 8.96 -0.29
N GLU A 262 -2.00 8.01 -0.28
CA GLU A 262 -0.61 8.18 -0.71
C GLU A 262 -0.48 8.45 -2.23
N GLY A 263 -1.47 8.01 -3.02
CA GLY A 263 -1.53 8.25 -4.46
C GLY A 263 -0.58 7.39 -5.32
N GLY A 264 0.13 6.45 -4.71
CA GLY A 264 0.96 5.45 -5.36
C GLY A 264 1.36 4.34 -4.38
N SER A 265 1.68 3.14 -4.91
CA SER A 265 2.14 2.03 -4.09
C SER A 265 3.66 2.04 -3.91
N HIS A 266 4.13 1.57 -2.75
CA HIS A 266 5.55 1.47 -2.45
C HIS A 266 5.88 0.28 -1.55
N ASP A 267 7.17 0.01 -1.37
CA ASP A 267 7.69 -1.06 -0.50
C ASP A 267 8.46 -0.53 0.73
N ARG A 268 8.38 0.79 0.98
CA ARG A 268 8.84 1.43 2.23
C ARG A 268 8.07 0.93 3.45
N THR A 269 8.72 1.01 4.61
CA THR A 269 8.18 0.64 5.93
C THR A 269 7.45 1.78 6.63
N ASP A 270 7.46 2.99 6.06
CA ASP A 270 6.72 4.17 6.53
C ASP A 270 5.73 4.63 5.45
N LEU A 271 4.71 5.39 5.84
CA LEU A 271 3.71 6.00 4.95
C LEU A 271 4.31 7.15 4.16
N LEU A 272 3.97 7.25 2.88
CA LEU A 272 4.20 8.48 2.12
C LEU A 272 3.27 9.60 2.60
N PRO A 273 3.63 10.88 2.33
CA PRO A 273 2.73 12.00 2.56
C PRO A 273 1.37 11.79 1.89
N LEU A 274 0.31 11.98 2.65
CA LEU A 274 -1.05 11.81 2.15
C LEU A 274 -1.45 12.98 1.26
N LYS A 275 -2.19 12.69 0.18
CA LYS A 275 -2.75 13.67 -0.74
C LYS A 275 -4.12 14.16 -0.26
N ALA A 276 -4.39 15.46 -0.47
CA ALA A 276 -5.60 16.15 -0.03
C ALA A 276 -6.92 15.61 -0.62
N GLY A 277 -6.88 14.83 -1.71
CA GLY A 277 -8.07 14.36 -2.44
C GLY A 277 -9.11 13.66 -1.54
N VAL A 278 -8.66 12.87 -0.56
CA VAL A 278 -9.55 12.21 0.41
C VAL A 278 -10.40 13.20 1.22
N CYS A 279 -9.81 14.33 1.61
CA CYS A 279 -10.48 15.36 2.39
C CYS A 279 -11.52 16.10 1.54
N ILE A 280 -11.16 16.39 0.28
CA ILE A 280 -12.07 17.05 -0.68
C ILE A 280 -13.28 16.15 -0.97
N MET A 281 -13.06 14.85 -1.13
CA MET A 281 -14.14 13.88 -1.31
C MET A 281 -15.09 13.83 -0.11
N ALA A 282 -14.54 13.80 1.11
CA ALA A 282 -15.33 13.70 2.32
C ALA A 282 -16.08 15.01 2.64
N LEU A 283 -15.36 16.12 2.78
CA LEU A 283 -15.93 17.42 3.14
C LEU A 283 -16.83 17.97 2.03
N GLY A 284 -16.46 17.77 0.76
CA GLY A 284 -17.28 18.19 -0.37
C GLY A 284 -18.64 17.47 -0.42
N ALA A 285 -18.67 16.16 -0.17
CA ALA A 285 -19.94 15.42 -0.10
C ALA A 285 -20.81 15.90 1.07
N MET A 286 -20.20 16.11 2.25
CA MET A 286 -20.91 16.60 3.43
C MET A 286 -21.49 18.00 3.21
N ALA A 287 -20.70 18.92 2.63
CA ALA A 287 -21.13 20.28 2.34
C ALA A 287 -22.23 20.34 1.26
N LYS A 288 -22.13 19.50 0.22
CA LYS A 288 -23.07 19.51 -0.91
C LYS A 288 -24.42 18.88 -0.57
N TYR A 289 -24.42 17.76 0.15
CA TYR A 289 -25.63 16.97 0.40
C TYR A 289 -26.12 17.01 1.85
N ASN A 290 -25.54 17.89 2.68
CA ASN A 290 -25.82 18.00 4.11
C ASN A 290 -25.89 16.63 4.81
N MET A 291 -24.86 15.82 4.60
CA MET A 291 -24.81 14.42 5.03
C MET A 291 -23.62 14.15 5.94
N LYS A 292 -23.64 13.03 6.65
CA LYS A 292 -22.51 12.57 7.47
C LYS A 292 -21.70 11.51 6.73
N VAL A 293 -20.43 11.80 6.50
CA VAL A 293 -19.47 10.84 5.93
C VAL A 293 -18.54 10.35 7.04
N LYS A 294 -18.32 9.03 7.09
CA LYS A 294 -17.40 8.40 8.03
C LYS A 294 -16.11 7.99 7.31
N ILE A 295 -14.99 8.07 8.02
CA ILE A 295 -13.69 7.58 7.54
C ILE A 295 -13.28 6.37 8.38
N LEU A 296 -12.99 5.25 7.73
CA LEU A 296 -12.40 4.07 8.35
C LEU A 296 -10.93 3.98 7.98
N PRO A 297 -10.00 4.26 8.91
CA PRO A 297 -8.58 3.98 8.71
C PRO A 297 -8.35 2.47 8.69
N CYS A 298 -7.58 1.99 7.72
CA CYS A 298 -7.28 0.58 7.52
C CYS A 298 -5.78 0.39 7.28
N GLY A 299 -5.14 -0.46 8.09
CA GLY A 299 -3.73 -0.81 7.94
C GLY A 299 -3.56 -2.20 7.35
N ILE A 300 -2.97 -2.29 6.15
CA ILE A 300 -2.58 -3.52 5.51
C ILE A 300 -1.10 -3.78 5.81
N ASN A 301 -0.85 -4.74 6.70
CA ASN A 301 0.49 -5.08 7.19
C ASN A 301 0.94 -6.42 6.59
N TYR A 302 1.87 -6.34 5.63
CA TYR A 302 2.47 -7.51 4.99
C TYR A 302 3.71 -8.00 5.73
N PHE A 303 3.82 -9.32 5.93
CA PHE A 303 5.07 -9.91 6.40
C PHE A 303 6.06 -10.13 5.25
N ARG A 304 5.58 -10.72 4.15
CA ARG A 304 6.35 -11.00 2.93
C ARG A 304 5.47 -10.83 1.69
N GLY A 305 4.97 -9.62 1.46
CA GLY A 305 3.93 -9.34 0.46
C GLY A 305 4.25 -9.82 -0.96
N HIS A 306 5.53 -9.90 -1.35
CA HIS A 306 5.97 -10.37 -2.66
C HIS A 306 6.00 -11.92 -2.83
N ARG A 307 5.89 -12.68 -1.74
CA ARG A 307 5.91 -14.16 -1.75
C ARG A 307 4.50 -14.72 -1.70
N PHE A 308 4.28 -15.77 -2.51
CA PHE A 308 3.11 -16.62 -2.38
C PHE A 308 3.06 -17.29 -1.03
N ARG A 309 1.85 -17.61 -0.60
CA ARG A 309 1.51 -18.25 0.67
C ARG A 309 2.07 -17.49 1.88
N SER A 310 2.28 -16.19 1.74
CA SER A 310 2.66 -15.32 2.85
C SER A 310 1.46 -15.03 3.75
N LYS A 311 1.71 -14.26 4.82
CA LYS A 311 0.71 -13.81 5.77
C LYS A 311 0.48 -12.31 5.59
N VAL A 312 -0.77 -11.90 5.74
CA VAL A 312 -1.17 -10.48 5.80
C VAL A 312 -2.12 -10.27 6.97
N ILE A 313 -1.95 -9.13 7.65
CA ILE A 313 -2.87 -8.65 8.67
C ILE A 313 -3.54 -7.39 8.14
N ILE A 314 -4.87 -7.37 8.18
CA ILE A 314 -5.67 -6.18 7.89
C ILE A 314 -6.24 -5.70 9.23
N GLU A 315 -5.90 -4.48 9.61
CA GLU A 315 -6.45 -3.85 10.79
C GLU A 315 -7.38 -2.71 10.43
N PHE A 316 -8.60 -2.79 10.97
CA PHE A 316 -9.59 -1.72 10.91
C PHE A 316 -9.51 -0.89 12.18
N GLY A 317 -9.03 0.34 12.06
CA GLY A 317 -8.95 1.28 13.18
C GLY A 317 -10.33 1.79 13.59
N GLN A 318 -10.36 2.71 14.56
CA GLN A 318 -11.61 3.33 14.97
C GLN A 318 -12.16 4.23 13.88
N VAL A 319 -13.48 4.13 13.64
CA VAL A 319 -14.17 4.95 12.65
C VAL A 319 -14.17 6.39 13.10
N TYR A 320 -13.72 7.27 12.23
CA TYR A 320 -13.75 8.69 12.44
C TYR A 320 -15.04 9.29 11.86
N ASN A 321 -15.85 9.85 12.75
CA ASN A 321 -16.99 10.69 12.36
C ASN A 321 -16.46 12.10 12.16
N ILE A 322 -16.54 12.63 10.94
CA ILE A 322 -16.03 13.96 10.62
C ILE A 322 -16.90 15.00 11.35
N PRO A 323 -16.32 15.86 12.21
CA PRO A 323 -17.05 16.93 12.89
C PRO A 323 -17.70 17.90 11.91
N VAL A 324 -18.88 18.41 12.26
CA VAL A 324 -19.62 19.38 11.44
C VAL A 324 -18.84 20.70 11.33
N GLU A 325 -18.10 21.08 12.36
CA GLU A 325 -17.24 22.29 12.35
C GLU A 325 -16.22 22.27 11.21
N LEU A 326 -15.72 21.08 10.81
CA LEU A 326 -14.79 20.97 9.67
C LEU A 326 -15.48 21.26 8.34
N VAL A 327 -16.79 21.00 8.23
CA VAL A 327 -17.59 21.31 7.04
C VAL A 327 -17.84 22.81 6.93
N GLU A 328 -18.20 23.46 8.05
CA GLU A 328 -18.34 24.91 8.11
C GLU A 328 -17.01 25.62 7.81
N MET A 329 -15.92 25.12 8.39
CA MET A 329 -14.58 25.59 8.08
C MET A 329 -14.23 25.36 6.61
N TYR A 330 -14.67 24.25 6.00
CA TYR A 330 -14.42 23.97 4.59
C TYR A 330 -15.13 24.96 3.67
N GLN A 331 -16.36 25.36 4.00
CA GLN A 331 -17.11 26.38 3.25
C GLN A 331 -16.44 27.76 3.33
N LYS A 332 -15.92 28.15 4.50
CA LYS A 332 -15.24 29.44 4.71
C LYS A 332 -13.77 29.46 4.24
N ASN A 333 -13.00 28.43 4.60
CA ASN A 333 -11.57 28.29 4.32
C ASN A 333 -11.21 26.81 4.01
N LYS A 334 -11.34 26.45 2.72
CA LYS A 334 -11.04 25.10 2.22
C LYS A 334 -9.66 24.58 2.63
N LYS A 335 -8.61 25.41 2.54
CA LYS A 335 -7.22 24.97 2.79
C LYS A 335 -7.02 24.53 4.24
N ASN A 336 -7.52 25.30 5.20
CA ASN A 336 -7.34 24.98 6.62
C ASN A 336 -8.12 23.72 7.02
N ALA A 337 -9.38 23.61 6.58
CA ALA A 337 -10.20 22.42 6.82
C ALA A 337 -9.57 21.15 6.25
N ILE A 338 -9.06 21.23 5.00
CA ILE A 338 -8.34 20.12 4.36
C ILE A 338 -7.10 19.74 5.17
N SER A 339 -6.27 20.72 5.54
CA SER A 339 -5.04 20.46 6.30
C SER A 339 -5.33 19.76 7.64
N LYS A 340 -6.32 20.25 8.38
CA LYS A 340 -6.73 19.68 9.67
C LYS A 340 -7.26 18.26 9.53
N LEU A 341 -8.15 18.01 8.56
CA LEU A 341 -8.68 16.67 8.31
C LEU A 341 -7.60 15.71 7.80
N LEU A 342 -6.70 16.17 6.93
CA LEU A 342 -5.62 15.35 6.38
C LEU A 342 -4.66 14.88 7.49
N LYS A 343 -4.32 15.78 8.42
CA LYS A 343 -3.50 15.46 9.59
C LYS A 343 -4.18 14.41 10.47
N GLU A 344 -5.48 14.54 10.72
CA GLU A 344 -6.26 13.57 11.49
C GLU A 344 -6.30 12.18 10.83
N ILE A 345 -6.55 12.14 9.51
CA ILE A 345 -6.52 10.89 8.74
C ILE A 345 -5.13 10.25 8.80
N GLN A 346 -4.07 11.04 8.70
CA GLN A 346 -2.70 10.56 8.80
C GLN A 346 -2.41 9.95 10.17
N THR A 347 -2.74 10.64 11.26
CA THR A 347 -2.58 10.11 12.63
C THR A 347 -3.28 8.77 12.78
N ARG A 348 -4.54 8.67 12.36
CA ARG A 348 -5.32 7.44 12.45
C ARG A 348 -4.80 6.30 11.58
N LEU A 349 -4.30 6.59 10.38
CA LEU A 349 -3.66 5.58 9.54
C LEU A 349 -2.36 5.06 10.18
N ARG A 350 -1.57 5.95 10.79
CA ARG A 350 -0.36 5.57 11.54
C ARG A 350 -0.68 4.62 12.69
N GLU A 351 -1.78 4.83 13.40
CA GLU A 351 -2.23 3.93 14.48
C GLU A 351 -2.57 2.52 14.01
N THR A 352 -2.86 2.33 12.71
CA THR A 352 -3.21 1.02 12.11
C THR A 352 -2.05 0.37 11.35
N THR A 353 -0.94 1.07 11.15
CA THR A 353 0.25 0.56 10.47
C THR A 353 1.40 0.35 11.46
N ILE A 354 2.43 -0.40 11.06
CA ILE A 354 3.70 -0.46 11.80
C ILE A 354 4.70 0.35 10.99
N GLN A 355 5.12 1.49 11.52
CA GLN A 355 6.05 2.39 10.85
C GLN A 355 7.46 2.18 11.39
N MET A 356 8.44 2.02 10.51
CA MET A 356 9.86 1.95 10.85
C MET A 356 10.71 2.67 9.80
N PRO A 357 11.85 3.28 10.15
CA PRO A 357 12.70 3.96 9.18
C PRO A 357 13.29 3.00 8.13
N SER A 358 13.61 1.76 8.53
CA SER A 358 14.16 0.74 7.64
C SER A 358 13.60 -0.67 7.90
N TYR A 359 13.73 -1.55 6.91
CA TYR A 359 13.40 -2.98 7.05
C TYR A 359 14.28 -3.67 8.11
N LYS A 360 15.52 -3.20 8.29
CA LYS A 360 16.46 -3.72 9.30
C LYS A 360 15.91 -3.49 10.70
N GLU A 361 15.48 -2.27 11.00
CA GLU A 361 14.84 -1.91 12.27
C GLU A 361 13.53 -2.66 12.47
N LEU A 362 12.69 -2.75 11.43
CA LEU A 362 11.44 -3.51 11.52
C LEU A 362 11.67 -4.97 11.90
N ASN A 363 12.69 -5.62 11.31
CA ASN A 363 13.03 -6.99 11.67
C ASN A 363 13.56 -7.08 13.11
N ALA A 364 14.40 -6.14 13.53
CA ALA A 364 14.91 -6.08 14.89
C ALA A 364 13.77 -5.90 15.92
N ILE A 365 12.77 -5.05 15.64
CA ILE A 365 11.58 -4.90 16.49
C ILE A 365 10.80 -6.22 16.62
N TYR A 366 10.66 -6.98 15.53
CA TYR A 366 9.98 -8.28 15.59
C TYR A 366 10.74 -9.31 16.42
N ILE A 367 12.08 -9.29 16.38
CA ILE A 367 12.92 -10.16 17.19
C ILE A 367 12.90 -9.72 18.64
N ALA A 368 13.03 -8.42 18.92
CA ALA A 368 12.90 -7.84 20.26
C ALA A 368 11.60 -8.29 20.94
N ARG A 369 10.48 -8.20 20.21
CA ARG A 369 9.17 -8.67 20.67
C ARG A 369 9.20 -10.18 20.96
N ASN A 370 9.81 -11.01 20.11
CA ASN A 370 9.87 -12.45 20.36
C ASN A 370 10.70 -12.78 21.60
N ILE A 371 11.86 -12.13 21.77
CA ILE A 371 12.72 -12.28 22.95
C ILE A 371 11.95 -11.87 24.21
N TYR A 372 11.25 -10.73 24.18
CA TYR A 372 10.45 -10.25 25.31
C TYR A 372 9.32 -11.22 25.70
N LEU A 373 8.69 -11.84 24.71
CA LEU A 373 7.59 -12.79 24.91
C LEU A 373 8.07 -14.20 25.28
N HIS A 374 9.29 -14.33 25.80
CA HIS A 374 10.02 -15.58 26.02
C HIS A 374 9.13 -16.72 26.54
N ASP A 375 8.27 -16.47 27.52
CA ASP A 375 7.43 -17.48 28.20
C ASP A 375 5.92 -17.38 27.97
N ALA A 376 5.47 -16.39 27.21
CA ALA A 376 4.05 -16.17 26.99
C ALA A 376 3.47 -17.22 26.01
N LYS A 377 2.83 -18.25 26.55
CA LYS A 377 2.02 -19.20 25.78
C LYS A 377 0.69 -18.54 25.38
N ASN A 378 0.30 -18.69 24.11
CA ASN A 378 -1.00 -18.29 23.54
C ASN A 378 -1.30 -16.79 23.42
N ILE A 379 -0.43 -16.04 22.74
CA ILE A 379 -0.69 -14.63 22.40
C ILE A 379 -1.56 -14.54 21.16
N SER A 380 -2.67 -13.82 21.25
CA SER A 380 -3.53 -13.56 20.10
C SER A 380 -2.81 -12.71 19.05
N PRO A 381 -3.15 -12.84 17.76
CA PRO A 381 -2.54 -12.01 16.73
C PRO A 381 -2.74 -10.50 16.94
N LYS A 382 -3.86 -10.14 17.57
CA LYS A 382 -4.17 -8.76 17.97
C LYS A 382 -3.17 -8.23 19.00
N GLU A 383 -2.88 -9.01 20.03
CA GLU A 383 -1.88 -8.65 21.04
C GLU A 383 -0.47 -8.60 20.44
N LYS A 384 -0.13 -9.56 19.57
CA LYS A 384 1.16 -9.57 18.87
C LYS A 384 1.37 -8.32 18.03
N LEU A 385 0.32 -7.85 17.34
CA LEU A 385 0.36 -6.61 16.57
C LEU A 385 0.42 -5.37 17.47
N ARG A 386 -0.35 -5.34 18.57
CA ARG A 386 -0.27 -4.27 19.57
C ARG A 386 1.16 -4.15 20.11
N LEU A 387 1.79 -5.25 20.48
CA LEU A 387 3.18 -5.27 20.95
C LEU A 387 4.14 -4.77 19.88
N ASN A 388 3.99 -5.19 18.61
CA ASN A 388 4.81 -4.63 17.52
C ASN A 388 4.75 -3.10 17.48
N ARG A 389 3.55 -2.53 17.64
CA ARG A 389 3.39 -1.06 17.66
C ARG A 389 4.01 -0.45 18.89
N THR A 390 3.82 -1.04 20.07
CA THR A 390 4.40 -0.53 21.31
C THR A 390 5.93 -0.52 21.22
N PHE A 391 6.56 -1.60 20.74
CA PHE A 391 7.99 -1.65 20.51
C PHE A 391 8.45 -0.64 19.45
N ALA A 392 7.72 -0.54 18.33
CA ALA A 392 7.99 0.42 17.28
C ALA A 392 7.95 1.88 17.79
N GLN A 393 6.87 2.26 18.47
CA GLN A 393 6.68 3.59 19.05
C GLN A 393 7.76 3.89 20.10
N ALA A 394 8.02 2.96 21.01
CA ALA A 394 9.06 3.12 22.04
C ALA A 394 10.45 3.32 21.42
N TYR A 395 10.76 2.60 20.34
CA TYR A 395 12.00 2.78 19.60
C TYR A 395 12.04 4.15 18.91
N THR A 396 11.00 4.55 18.20
CA THR A 396 10.94 5.85 17.52
C THR A 396 11.11 7.02 18.50
N CYS A 397 10.50 6.95 19.70
CA CYS A 397 10.66 7.99 20.73
C CYS A 397 12.06 8.05 21.34
N ARG A 398 12.88 6.99 21.20
CA ARG A 398 14.22 6.88 21.80
C ARG A 398 15.32 6.67 20.78
N ILE A 399 15.04 6.90 19.50
CA ILE A 399 15.93 6.57 18.39
C ILE A 399 17.29 7.27 18.48
N GLU A 400 17.33 8.45 19.10
CA GLU A 400 18.55 9.24 19.30
C GLU A 400 19.40 8.74 20.48
N SER A 401 18.80 8.03 21.43
CA SER A 401 19.50 7.55 22.62
C SER A 401 20.53 6.45 22.27
N GLN A 402 21.73 6.56 22.85
CA GLN A 402 22.79 5.58 22.62
C GLN A 402 22.38 4.18 23.09
N GLN A 403 21.60 4.09 24.17
CA GLN A 403 21.11 2.82 24.70
C GLN A 403 20.20 2.09 23.69
N ALA A 404 19.26 2.79 23.06
CA ALA A 404 18.37 2.18 22.07
C ALA A 404 19.14 1.69 20.84
N LYS A 405 20.11 2.48 20.35
CA LYS A 405 20.99 2.09 19.24
C LYS A 405 21.80 0.82 19.59
N ASN A 406 22.42 0.79 20.76
CA ASN A 406 23.20 -0.37 21.22
C ASN A 406 22.35 -1.65 21.35
N ILE A 407 21.12 -1.55 21.88
CA ILE A 407 20.20 -2.70 21.96
C ILE A 407 19.83 -3.19 20.55
N LEU A 408 19.50 -2.27 19.66
CA LEU A 408 19.15 -2.60 18.27
C LEU A 408 20.31 -3.34 17.57
N GLU A 409 21.54 -2.85 17.73
CA GLU A 409 22.74 -3.49 17.17
C GLU A 409 22.95 -4.91 17.69
N LYS A 410 22.77 -5.15 19.00
CA LYS A 410 22.84 -6.49 19.58
C LYS A 410 21.80 -7.43 18.98
N ILE A 411 20.57 -6.95 18.81
CA ILE A 411 19.48 -7.73 18.20
C ILE A 411 19.77 -8.03 16.73
N ILE A 412 20.33 -7.08 15.99
CA ILE A 412 20.76 -7.27 14.60
C ILE A 412 21.87 -8.32 14.52
N LYS A 413 22.85 -8.28 15.43
CA LYS A 413 23.92 -9.28 15.49
C LYS A 413 23.37 -10.67 15.78
N TYR A 414 22.42 -10.76 16.72
CA TYR A 414 21.70 -12.00 17.02
C TYR A 414 20.93 -12.55 15.80
N ASP A 415 20.18 -11.70 15.09
CA ASP A 415 19.48 -12.07 13.84
C ASP A 415 20.43 -12.62 12.77
N SER A 416 21.61 -12.00 12.62
CA SER A 416 22.64 -12.48 11.69
C SER A 416 23.18 -13.86 12.07
N MET A 417 23.38 -14.12 13.37
CA MET A 417 23.83 -15.42 13.88
C MET A 417 22.77 -16.51 13.68
N LEU A 418 21.50 -16.20 13.91
CA LEU A 418 20.40 -17.10 13.61
C LEU A 418 20.38 -17.48 12.13
N LYS A 419 20.55 -16.50 11.24
CA LYS A 419 20.59 -16.72 9.79
C LYS A 419 21.79 -17.55 9.34
N SER A 420 22.98 -17.31 9.88
CA SER A 420 24.18 -18.09 9.53
C SER A 420 24.05 -19.54 9.97
N LEU A 421 23.38 -19.79 11.10
CA LEU A 421 23.11 -21.12 11.61
C LEU A 421 21.86 -21.78 11.00
N GLY A 422 21.09 -21.06 10.17
CA GLY A 422 19.86 -21.57 9.56
C GLY A 422 18.71 -21.84 10.56
N THR A 423 18.77 -21.24 11.76
CA THR A 423 17.82 -21.43 12.86
C THR A 423 16.97 -20.18 13.06
N SER A 424 15.83 -20.35 13.72
CA SER A 424 14.94 -19.27 14.14
C SER A 424 14.87 -19.20 15.66
N ASP A 425 14.58 -18.00 16.17
CA ASP A 425 14.51 -17.69 17.60
C ASP A 425 13.67 -18.69 18.42
N TYR A 426 12.51 -19.13 17.90
CA TYR A 426 11.67 -20.11 18.62
C TYR A 426 12.33 -21.49 18.74
N GLN A 427 13.23 -21.86 17.82
CA GLN A 427 13.93 -23.15 17.85
C GLN A 427 15.05 -23.14 18.89
N VAL A 428 15.66 -21.98 19.15
CA VAL A 428 16.63 -21.81 20.24
C VAL A 428 15.98 -22.15 21.58
N LYS A 429 14.70 -21.79 21.78
CA LYS A 429 13.94 -22.14 22.99
C LYS A 429 13.74 -23.64 23.17
N THR A 430 13.42 -24.35 22.08
CA THR A 430 13.11 -25.78 22.12
C THR A 430 14.34 -26.66 21.95
N PHE A 431 15.53 -26.06 21.85
CA PHE A 431 16.75 -26.81 21.65
C PHE A 431 17.06 -27.63 22.90
N SER A 432 16.75 -28.92 22.85
CA SER A 432 17.11 -29.89 23.89
C SER A 432 18.27 -30.74 23.41
N GLN A 433 19.33 -30.87 24.20
CA GLN A 433 20.49 -31.73 23.88
C GLN A 433 20.18 -33.22 24.10
N LYS A 434 19.09 -33.74 23.53
CA LYS A 434 18.70 -35.15 23.67
C LYS A 434 18.74 -35.84 22.31
N PHE A 435 19.94 -36.27 21.92
CA PHE A 435 20.23 -36.90 20.63
C PHE A 435 19.20 -37.98 20.22
N LYS A 436 18.75 -38.83 21.16
CA LYS A 436 17.76 -39.89 20.87
C LYS A 436 16.40 -39.33 20.42
N VAL A 437 15.93 -38.26 21.07
CA VAL A 437 14.64 -37.62 20.73
C VAL A 437 14.76 -36.86 19.41
N ASP A 438 15.89 -36.20 19.19
CA ASP A 438 16.17 -35.48 17.94
C ASP A 438 16.29 -36.45 16.76
N PHE A 439 16.98 -37.58 16.94
CA PHE A 439 17.12 -38.62 15.94
C PHE A 439 15.77 -39.26 15.59
N ALA A 440 14.95 -39.60 16.59
CA ALA A 440 13.60 -40.11 16.35
C ALA A 440 12.71 -39.09 15.62
N SER A 441 12.75 -37.82 16.05
CA SER A 441 12.00 -36.73 15.42
C SER A 441 12.46 -36.48 13.98
N PHE A 442 13.77 -36.55 13.73
CA PHE A 442 14.35 -36.48 12.40
C PHE A 442 13.85 -37.62 11.53
N PHE A 443 13.91 -38.87 12.00
CA PHE A 443 13.49 -40.04 11.24
C PHE A 443 11.99 -40.00 10.91
N ILE A 444 11.14 -39.63 11.88
CA ILE A 444 9.70 -39.43 11.64
C ILE A 444 9.48 -38.32 10.61
N SER A 445 10.20 -37.20 10.72
CA SER A 445 10.10 -36.08 9.76
C SER A 445 10.59 -36.47 8.37
N PHE A 446 11.63 -37.31 8.28
CA PHE A 446 12.17 -37.83 7.04
C PHE A 446 11.16 -38.72 6.32
N ILE A 447 10.56 -39.70 7.02
CA ILE A 447 9.51 -40.56 6.46
C ILE A 447 8.28 -39.73 6.03
N LYS A 448 7.82 -38.78 6.88
CA LYS A 448 6.73 -37.86 6.52
C LYS A 448 7.06 -37.05 5.27
N THR A 449 8.31 -36.60 5.12
CA THR A 449 8.76 -35.84 3.95
C THR A 449 8.78 -36.71 2.69
N LEU A 450 9.26 -37.96 2.79
CA LEU A 450 9.29 -38.90 1.67
C LEU A 450 7.87 -39.23 1.17
N LEU A 451 6.94 -39.50 2.09
CA LEU A 451 5.52 -39.71 1.77
C LEU A 451 4.89 -38.46 1.14
N SER A 452 5.12 -37.29 1.74
CA SER A 452 4.65 -36.00 1.19
C SER A 452 5.19 -35.75 -0.21
N LEU A 453 6.46 -36.08 -0.47
CA LEU A 453 7.08 -35.94 -1.77
C LEU A 453 6.44 -36.91 -2.77
N GLY A 454 6.22 -38.17 -2.41
CA GLY A 454 5.55 -39.14 -3.29
C GLY A 454 4.17 -38.67 -3.78
N PHE A 455 3.37 -38.06 -2.90
CA PHE A 455 2.07 -37.50 -3.29
C PHE A 455 2.16 -36.16 -4.03
N SER A 456 3.12 -35.30 -3.68
CA SER A 456 3.24 -33.97 -4.26
C SER A 456 4.09 -33.89 -5.53
N LEU A 457 4.93 -34.89 -5.80
CA LEU A 457 5.88 -34.88 -6.92
C LEU A 457 5.21 -34.72 -8.29
N PRO A 458 4.11 -35.43 -8.63
CA PRO A 458 3.43 -35.22 -9.91
C PRO A 458 2.91 -33.78 -10.06
N ALA A 459 2.33 -33.24 -8.98
CA ALA A 459 1.85 -31.87 -8.95
C ALA A 459 2.99 -30.86 -9.04
N LEU A 460 4.15 -31.14 -8.43
CA LEU A 460 5.33 -30.29 -8.48
C LEU A 460 5.93 -30.27 -9.88
N ILE A 461 6.03 -31.43 -10.54
CA ILE A 461 6.51 -31.53 -11.93
C ILE A 461 5.59 -30.73 -12.85
N LEU A 462 4.28 -30.91 -12.76
CA LEU A 462 3.32 -30.20 -13.60
C LEU A 462 3.30 -28.70 -13.32
N ASN A 463 3.29 -28.27 -12.06
CA ASN A 463 3.13 -26.86 -11.71
C ASN A 463 4.44 -26.07 -11.62
N SER A 464 5.60 -26.71 -11.56
CA SER A 464 6.88 -25.99 -11.46
C SER A 464 7.19 -25.10 -12.67
N PRO A 465 6.93 -25.48 -13.95
CA PRO A 465 7.14 -24.59 -15.09
C PRO A 465 6.22 -23.38 -15.01
N ILE A 466 4.97 -23.56 -14.61
CA ILE A 466 4.02 -22.47 -14.38
C ILE A 466 4.55 -21.52 -13.30
N ALA A 467 4.99 -22.06 -12.17
CA ALA A 467 5.50 -21.26 -11.05
C ALA A 467 6.76 -20.48 -11.43
N LEU A 468 7.69 -21.09 -12.19
CA LEU A 468 8.89 -20.46 -12.70
C LEU A 468 8.56 -19.37 -13.72
N LEU A 469 7.64 -19.63 -14.66
CA LEU A 469 7.18 -18.66 -15.63
C LEU A 469 6.54 -17.44 -14.94
N MET A 470 5.66 -17.66 -13.97
CA MET A 470 5.05 -16.57 -13.21
C MET A 470 6.09 -15.77 -12.41
N ARG A 471 7.07 -16.45 -11.81
CA ARG A 471 8.19 -15.79 -11.11
C ARG A 471 8.96 -14.92 -12.10
N TYR A 472 9.33 -15.45 -13.26
CA TYR A 472 10.04 -14.74 -14.31
C TYR A 472 9.28 -13.49 -14.79
N LEU A 473 8.01 -13.63 -15.16
CA LEU A 473 7.17 -12.51 -15.63
C LEU A 473 7.03 -11.41 -14.56
N SER A 474 6.81 -11.81 -13.30
CA SER A 474 6.70 -10.85 -12.19
C SER A 474 8.01 -10.10 -11.91
N GLU A 475 9.15 -10.77 -12.10
CA GLU A 475 10.47 -10.19 -11.89
C GLU A 475 10.88 -9.25 -13.02
N LYS A 476 10.57 -9.63 -14.26
CA LYS A 476 10.73 -8.78 -15.45
C LYS A 476 9.99 -7.46 -15.28
N GLU A 477 8.75 -7.50 -14.80
CA GLU A 477 7.95 -6.30 -14.54
C GLU A 477 8.47 -5.49 -13.34
N ARG A 478 8.97 -6.16 -12.28
CA ARG A 478 9.65 -5.48 -11.16
C ARG A 478 10.82 -4.63 -11.66
N ILE A 479 11.69 -5.23 -12.48
CA ILE A 479 12.88 -4.55 -13.04
C ILE A 479 12.48 -3.37 -13.91
N LYS A 480 11.45 -3.52 -14.76
CA LYS A 480 10.92 -2.44 -15.60
C LYS A 480 10.41 -1.25 -14.78
N VAL A 481 9.63 -1.53 -13.74
CA VAL A 481 9.06 -0.49 -12.86
C VAL A 481 10.15 0.21 -12.04
N LEU A 482 11.14 -0.54 -11.56
CA LEU A 482 12.28 0.01 -10.82
C LEU A 482 13.08 1.01 -11.67
N LYS A 483 13.29 0.71 -12.96
CA LYS A 483 13.96 1.63 -13.91
C LYS A 483 13.15 2.91 -14.20
N GLN A 484 11.83 2.86 -14.11
CA GLN A 484 10.94 3.98 -14.50
C GLN A 484 10.63 4.94 -13.36
N ILE A 485 10.62 4.48 -12.10
CA ILE A 485 10.19 5.27 -10.93
C ILE A 485 11.14 5.01 -9.75
N CYS A 486 12.41 5.45 -9.89
CA CYS A 486 13.44 5.25 -8.86
C CYS A 486 13.16 6.01 -7.55
N ILE A 487 12.48 7.16 -7.62
CA ILE A 487 12.37 8.08 -6.47
C ILE A 487 11.46 7.52 -5.36
N LEU A 488 10.38 6.81 -5.72
CA LEU A 488 9.38 6.32 -4.75
C LEU A 488 9.63 4.87 -4.30
N LYS A 489 10.36 4.08 -5.08
CA LYS A 489 10.45 2.61 -4.91
C LYS A 489 11.85 2.21 -4.47
N VAL A 490 11.95 1.47 -3.36
CA VAL A 490 13.25 1.03 -2.84
C VAL A 490 13.69 -0.27 -3.51
N LEU A 491 12.81 -1.28 -3.55
CA LEU A 491 13.09 -2.58 -4.20
C LEU A 491 12.09 -2.90 -5.32
N GLY A 492 11.04 -2.09 -5.50
CA GLY A 492 9.94 -2.32 -6.46
C GLY A 492 9.11 -3.58 -6.16
N LYS A 493 9.20 -4.14 -4.94
CA LYS A 493 8.53 -5.41 -4.60
C LYS A 493 7.00 -5.28 -4.49
N ASP A 494 6.49 -4.06 -4.45
CA ASP A 494 5.08 -3.70 -4.40
C ASP A 494 4.28 -4.15 -5.64
N VAL A 495 4.94 -4.40 -6.77
CA VAL A 495 4.27 -4.87 -8.00
C VAL A 495 4.26 -6.39 -8.14
N VAL A 496 5.20 -7.09 -7.51
CA VAL A 496 5.46 -8.53 -7.74
C VAL A 496 4.24 -9.39 -7.43
N ALA A 497 3.58 -9.14 -6.29
CA ALA A 497 2.40 -9.90 -5.88
C ALA A 497 1.22 -9.68 -6.83
N SER A 498 1.01 -8.43 -7.23
CA SER A 498 -0.04 -8.04 -8.16
C SER A 498 0.14 -8.71 -9.51
N TYR A 499 1.36 -8.66 -10.08
CA TYR A 499 1.64 -9.31 -11.36
C TYR A 499 1.53 -10.83 -11.29
N LYS A 500 1.97 -11.44 -10.18
CA LYS A 500 1.78 -12.88 -9.95
C LYS A 500 0.32 -13.31 -10.00
N VAL A 501 -0.58 -12.55 -9.38
CA VAL A 501 -2.02 -12.84 -9.42
C VAL A 501 -2.62 -12.56 -10.79
N LEU A 502 -2.23 -11.47 -11.43
CA LEU A 502 -2.72 -11.13 -12.78
C LEU A 502 -2.26 -12.16 -13.81
N SER A 503 -1.00 -12.60 -13.76
CA SER A 503 -0.49 -13.66 -14.64
C SER A 503 -1.17 -15.00 -14.33
N ALA A 504 -1.48 -15.29 -13.06
CA ALA A 504 -2.17 -16.52 -12.67
C ALA A 504 -3.57 -16.63 -13.29
N PHE A 505 -4.30 -15.51 -13.42
CA PHE A 505 -5.62 -15.49 -14.06
C PHE A 505 -5.59 -15.90 -15.54
N VAL A 506 -4.44 -15.81 -16.21
CA VAL A 506 -4.29 -16.19 -17.63
C VAL A 506 -3.60 -17.55 -17.74
N ILE A 507 -2.47 -17.70 -17.04
CA ILE A 507 -1.61 -18.87 -17.19
C ILE A 507 -2.26 -20.12 -16.60
N LEU A 508 -2.96 -20.04 -15.45
CA LEU A 508 -3.56 -21.23 -14.83
C LEU A 508 -4.71 -21.82 -15.66
N PRO A 509 -5.67 -21.03 -16.19
CA PRO A 509 -6.68 -21.57 -17.09
C PRO A 509 -6.06 -22.15 -18.37
N MET A 510 -5.11 -21.44 -19.00
CA MET A 510 -4.44 -21.91 -20.21
C MET A 510 -3.66 -23.20 -19.97
N SER A 511 -2.95 -23.32 -18.85
CA SER A 511 -2.23 -24.55 -18.51
C SER A 511 -3.18 -25.70 -18.28
N ASN A 512 -4.32 -25.47 -17.60
CA ASN A 512 -5.32 -26.52 -17.39
C ASN A 512 -5.97 -26.98 -18.69
N LEU A 513 -6.25 -26.07 -19.62
CA LEU A 513 -6.73 -26.41 -20.97
C LEU A 513 -5.69 -27.24 -21.73
N LEU A 514 -4.42 -26.83 -21.69
CA LEU A 514 -3.32 -27.58 -22.29
C LEU A 514 -3.20 -28.98 -21.68
N TYR A 515 -3.20 -29.10 -20.35
CA TYR A 515 -3.14 -30.40 -19.67
C TYR A 515 -4.32 -31.29 -20.03
N THR A 516 -5.52 -30.73 -20.09
CA THR A 516 -6.74 -31.46 -20.49
C THR A 516 -6.64 -31.95 -21.93
N PHE A 517 -6.14 -31.11 -22.84
CA PHE A 517 -5.93 -31.49 -24.24
C PHE A 517 -4.88 -32.60 -24.38
N VAL A 518 -3.71 -32.43 -23.78
CA VAL A 518 -2.62 -33.42 -23.79
C VAL A 518 -3.08 -34.74 -23.19
N PHE A 519 -3.78 -34.68 -22.04
CA PHE A 519 -4.33 -35.85 -21.39
C PHE A 519 -5.32 -36.59 -22.29
N ASN A 520 -6.28 -35.88 -22.91
CA ASN A 520 -7.24 -36.48 -23.84
C ASN A 520 -6.57 -37.07 -25.08
N TYR A 521 -5.57 -36.40 -25.65
CA TYR A 521 -4.80 -36.89 -26.78
C TYR A 521 -4.06 -38.20 -26.45
N ILE A 522 -3.39 -38.25 -25.29
CA ILE A 522 -2.71 -39.45 -24.80
C ILE A 522 -3.70 -40.60 -24.59
N ILE A 523 -4.88 -40.32 -24.01
CA ILE A 523 -5.93 -41.33 -23.81
C ILE A 523 -6.39 -41.92 -25.14
N ARG A 524 -6.68 -41.07 -26.13
CA ARG A 524 -7.23 -41.50 -27.43
C ARG A 524 -6.22 -42.26 -28.29
N HIS A 525 -4.95 -41.85 -28.31
CA HIS A 525 -3.97 -42.37 -29.26
C HIS A 525 -2.95 -43.35 -28.65
N LYS A 526 -2.72 -43.34 -27.33
CA LYS A 526 -1.63 -44.12 -26.70
C LYS A 526 -2.06 -45.07 -25.58
N CYS A 527 -3.29 -45.05 -25.09
CA CYS A 527 -3.66 -45.83 -23.90
C CYS A 527 -4.35 -47.17 -24.17
N LYS A 528 -3.55 -48.25 -24.34
CA LYS A 528 -3.94 -49.59 -23.86
C LYS A 528 -3.86 -49.71 -22.32
N LEU A 529 -3.19 -48.77 -21.65
CA LEU A 529 -2.90 -48.74 -20.21
C LEU A 529 -4.13 -48.55 -19.30
N ILE A 530 -5.08 -47.70 -19.70
CA ILE A 530 -6.32 -47.44 -18.91
C ILE A 530 -7.31 -48.60 -19.02
N LYS A 531 -7.25 -49.38 -20.11
CA LYS A 531 -8.03 -50.62 -20.26
C LYS A 531 -7.49 -51.77 -19.37
N ASN A 532 -6.32 -51.63 -18.77
CA ASN A 532 -5.74 -52.64 -17.88
C ASN A 532 -6.26 -52.46 -16.43
N LYS A 533 -7.09 -53.40 -15.95
CA LYS A 533 -7.64 -53.41 -14.59
C LYS A 533 -6.58 -53.22 -13.49
N LYS A 534 -5.35 -53.73 -13.67
CA LYS A 534 -4.26 -53.57 -12.69
C LYS A 534 -3.87 -52.10 -12.50
N MET A 535 -3.82 -51.32 -13.58
CA MET A 535 -3.46 -49.90 -13.51
C MET A 535 -4.59 -49.06 -12.90
N LEU A 536 -5.85 -49.40 -13.18
CA LEU A 536 -6.99 -48.77 -12.51
C LEU A 536 -6.94 -48.98 -11.00
N ASN A 537 -6.63 -50.21 -10.55
CA ASN A 537 -6.48 -50.51 -9.13
C ASN A 537 -5.31 -49.73 -8.49
N ILE A 538 -4.18 -49.56 -9.19
CA ILE A 538 -3.05 -48.74 -8.71
C ILE A 538 -3.46 -47.27 -8.55
N ILE A 539 -4.22 -46.72 -9.50
CA ILE A 539 -4.72 -45.34 -9.44
C ILE A 539 -5.69 -45.17 -8.25
N LEU A 540 -6.65 -46.08 -8.09
CA LEU A 540 -7.60 -46.06 -6.97
C LEU A 540 -6.89 -46.23 -5.62
N PHE A 541 -5.87 -47.09 -5.55
CA PHE A 541 -5.03 -47.26 -4.38
C PHE A 541 -4.25 -45.98 -4.05
N TYR A 542 -3.62 -45.35 -5.04
CA TYR A 542 -2.92 -44.07 -4.84
C TYR A 542 -3.85 -42.98 -4.29
N PHE A 543 -5.06 -42.82 -4.85
CA PHE A 543 -6.02 -41.82 -4.38
C PHE A 543 -6.58 -42.12 -2.99
N SER A 544 -6.81 -43.39 -2.65
CA SER A 544 -7.25 -43.77 -1.30
C SER A 544 -6.15 -43.57 -0.25
N CYS A 545 -4.90 -43.92 -0.55
CA CYS A 545 -3.76 -43.59 0.31
C CYS A 545 -3.57 -42.08 0.48
N TYR A 546 -3.81 -41.29 -0.57
CA TYR A 546 -3.74 -39.83 -0.48
C TYR A 546 -4.80 -39.24 0.47
N ILE A 547 -6.04 -39.73 0.42
CA ILE A 547 -7.10 -39.31 1.34
C ILE A 547 -6.74 -39.65 2.79
N LEU A 548 -6.25 -40.87 3.04
CA LEU A 548 -5.80 -41.29 4.37
C LEU A 548 -4.65 -40.40 4.87
N PHE A 549 -3.68 -40.09 4.01
CA PHE A 549 -2.57 -39.20 4.32
C PHE A 549 -3.03 -37.77 4.67
N MET A 550 -4.06 -37.24 4.00
CA MET A 550 -4.59 -35.91 4.30
C MET A 550 -5.38 -35.83 5.62
N LEU A 551 -5.83 -36.98 6.16
CA LEU A 551 -6.54 -37.07 7.43
C LEU A 551 -5.60 -37.28 8.64
N LEU A 552 -4.39 -37.76 8.40
CA LEU A 552 -3.29 -37.91 9.37
C LEU A 552 -2.47 -36.62 9.52
#